data_AF-A0A5C7PDB7-F1
#
_entry.id   AF-A0A5C7PDB7-F1
#
_cell.length_a   1.000
_cell.length_b   1.000
_cell.length_c   1.000
_cell.angle_alpha   90.00
_cell.angle_beta   90.00
_cell.angle_gamma   90.00
#
_symmetry.space_group_name_H-M   'P 1'
#
loop_
_entity.id
_entity.type
_entity.pdbx_description
1 polymer ?
#
loop_
_entity_poly.entity_id
_entity_poly.type
_entity_poly.pdbx_seq_one_letter_code
_entity_poly.pdbx_strand_id
1 'polypeptide(L)'
;MESRIVYRNSDGVKRTALVDYSDPTKFTVHTEVEMDEVLEGIKRARESVVPGSTNKLVARVPMTVYEQSLLEQWDEADWKKWLNDPDNAAFRVWPGRV
;
A
#
# COMPACT_ATOMS: atom_id res chain seq x y z
N MET A 1 15.36 -17.64 -20.08
CA MET A 1 14.56 -16.75 -20.94
C MET A 1 13.56 -16.07 -20.03
N GLU A 2 13.51 -14.75 -20.00
CA GLU A 2 12.59 -13.99 -19.14
C GLU A 2 11.37 -13.58 -19.97
N SER A 3 10.17 -13.78 -19.43
CA SER A 3 8.92 -13.27 -20.02
C SER A 3 8.24 -12.31 -19.05
N ARG A 4 7.65 -11.26 -19.62
CA ARG A 4 6.90 -10.23 -18.87
C ARG A 4 5.45 -10.25 -19.34
N ILE A 5 4.55 -10.59 -18.43
CA ILE A 5 3.13 -10.76 -18.74
C ILE A 5 2.34 -9.80 -17.87
N VAL A 6 1.78 -8.74 -18.47
CA VAL A 6 0.83 -7.87 -17.79
C VAL A 6 -0.50 -8.62 -17.70
N TYR A 7 -0.90 -8.99 -16.50
CA TYR A 7 -2.14 -9.75 -16.26
C TYR A 7 -3.22 -8.92 -15.56
N ARG A 8 -2.87 -7.72 -15.06
CA ARG A 8 -3.83 -6.73 -14.58
C ARG A 8 -3.38 -5.33 -14.98
N ASN A 9 -4.31 -4.53 -15.48
CA ASN A 9 -4.12 -3.11 -15.74
C ASN A 9 -5.49 -2.41 -15.67
N SER A 10 -6.02 -2.26 -14.45
CA SER A 10 -7.34 -1.66 -14.22
C SER A 10 -7.36 -0.94 -12.87
N ASP A 11 -8.22 0.07 -12.74
CA ASP A 11 -8.50 0.76 -11.47
C ASP A 11 -7.25 1.32 -10.78
N GLY A 12 -6.32 1.88 -11.57
CA GLY A 12 -5.06 2.41 -11.06
C GLY A 12 -4.05 1.35 -10.60
N VAL A 13 -4.34 0.05 -10.76
CA VAL A 13 -3.42 -1.04 -10.39
C VAL A 13 -2.96 -1.79 -11.63
N LYS A 14 -1.65 -1.85 -11.82
CA LYS A 14 -1.00 -2.64 -12.87
C LYS A 14 -0.13 -3.73 -12.26
N ARG A 15 -0.29 -4.96 -12.75
CA ARG A 15 0.52 -6.10 -12.32
C ARG A 15 1.16 -6.80 -13.49
N THR A 16 2.46 -7.04 -13.35
CA THR A 16 3.29 -7.72 -14.34
C THR A 16 3.92 -8.93 -13.70
N ALA A 17 3.62 -10.12 -14.20
CA ALA A 17 4.34 -11.35 -13.84
C ALA A 17 5.67 -11.38 -14.62
N LEU A 18 6.76 -11.57 -13.90
CA LEU A 18 8.09 -11.83 -14.45
C LEU A 18 8.39 -13.32 -14.24
N VAL A 19 8.42 -14.06 -15.35
CA VAL A 19 8.66 -15.50 -15.35
C VAL A 19 10.04 -15.78 -15.91
N ASP A 20 10.92 -16.32 -15.08
CA ASP A 20 12.22 -16.82 -15.52
C ASP A 20 12.14 -18.33 -15.73
N TYR A 21 12.11 -18.75 -17.00
CA TYR A 21 12.06 -20.18 -17.35
C TYR A 21 13.34 -20.95 -17.00
N SER A 22 14.42 -20.26 -16.61
CA SER A 22 15.65 -20.92 -16.14
C SER A 22 15.62 -21.28 -14.66
N ASP A 23 14.72 -20.68 -13.88
CA ASP A 23 14.50 -21.00 -12.47
C ASP A 23 12.98 -21.09 -12.19
N PRO A 24 12.35 -22.26 -12.44
CA PRO A 24 10.91 -22.43 -12.31
C PRO A 24 10.42 -22.33 -10.85
N THR A 25 11.32 -22.24 -9.87
CA THR A 25 10.97 -22.06 -8.46
C THR A 25 10.72 -20.60 -8.09
N LYS A 26 11.09 -19.66 -8.97
CA LYS A 26 10.91 -18.22 -8.75
C LYS A 26 9.75 -17.70 -9.59
N PHE A 27 8.79 -17.10 -8.90
CA PHE A 27 7.71 -16.35 -9.50
C PHE A 27 7.70 -14.94 -8.93
N THR A 28 7.91 -13.94 -9.79
CA THR A 28 7.98 -12.55 -9.37
C THR A 28 6.78 -11.79 -9.92
N VAL A 29 6.11 -11.04 -9.05
CA VAL A 29 5.03 -10.12 -9.44
C VAL A 29 5.50 -8.70 -9.16
N HIS A 30 5.49 -7.87 -10.19
CA HIS A 30 5.68 -6.43 -10.05
C HIS A 30 4.31 -5.76 -10.03
N THR A 31 4.00 -5.06 -8.93
CA THR A 31 2.77 -4.29 -8.74
C THR A 31 3.08 -2.80 -8.78
N GLU A 32 2.41 -2.07 -9.67
CA GLU A 32 2.44 -0.61 -9.80
C GLU A 32 1.06 -0.06 -9.42
N VAL A 33 1.01 1.05 -8.67
CA VAL A 33 -0.24 1.69 -8.24
C VAL A 33 -0.17 3.18 -8.56
N GLU A 34 -1.19 3.68 -9.26
CA GLU A 34 -1.46 5.11 -9.46
C GLU A 34 -1.97 5.69 -8.14
N MET A 35 -1.35 6.77 -7.66
CA MET A 35 -1.55 7.27 -6.30
C MET A 35 -2.20 8.64 -6.24
N ASP A 36 -2.35 9.37 -7.35
CA ASP A 36 -2.85 10.75 -7.35
C ASP A 36 -4.24 10.85 -6.72
N GLU A 37 -5.19 10.03 -7.17
CA GLU A 37 -6.55 10.02 -6.60
C GLU A 37 -6.59 9.55 -5.15
N VAL A 38 -5.71 8.61 -4.80
CA VAL A 38 -5.61 8.08 -3.43
C VAL A 38 -5.13 9.17 -2.48
N LEU A 39 -4.05 9.87 -2.84
CA LEU A 39 -3.46 10.94 -2.05
C LEU A 39 -4.43 12.13 -1.90
N GLU A 40 -5.14 12.50 -2.96
CA GLU A 40 -6.20 13.51 -2.89
C GLU A 40 -7.35 13.09 -1.97
N GLY A 41 -7.76 11.82 -2.04
CA GLY A 41 -8.76 11.25 -1.13
C GLY A 41 -8.31 11.27 0.33
N ILE A 42 -7.02 11.02 0.61
CA ILE A 42 -6.44 11.08 1.95
C ILE A 42 -6.43 12.52 2.47
N LYS A 43 -6.04 13.48 1.63
CA LYS A 43 -6.07 14.90 1.97
C LYS A 43 -7.48 15.34 2.39
N ARG A 44 -8.50 15.02 1.60
CA ARG A 44 -9.91 15.31 1.95
C ARG A 44 -10.34 14.62 3.24
N ALA A 45 -9.91 13.38 3.45
CA ALA A 45 -10.22 12.65 4.68
C ALA A 45 -9.59 13.31 5.91
N ARG A 46 -8.36 13.85 5.82
CA ARG A 46 -7.72 14.62 6.90
C ARG A 46 -8.53 15.85 7.27
N GLU A 47 -8.97 16.60 6.27
CA GLU A 47 -9.77 17.81 6.45
C GLU A 47 -11.14 17.52 7.09
N SER A 48 -11.64 16.28 6.91
CA SER A 48 -12.94 15.83 7.41
C SER A 48 -12.86 15.11 8.77
N VAL A 49 -11.69 15.05 9.42
CA VAL A 49 -11.55 14.38 10.73
C VAL A 49 -12.32 15.15 11.80
N VAL A 50 -13.40 14.54 12.32
CA VAL A 50 -14.19 15.10 13.42
C VAL A 50 -13.53 14.76 14.77
N PRO A 51 -13.17 15.76 15.60
CA PRO A 51 -12.69 15.52 16.95
C PRO A 51 -13.72 14.76 17.79
N GLY A 52 -13.27 13.74 18.56
CA GLY A 52 -14.14 12.97 19.45
C GLY A 52 -14.88 11.78 18.83
N SER A 53 -14.74 11.51 17.53
CA SER A 53 -15.26 10.26 16.94
C SER A 53 -14.54 9.03 17.52
N THR A 54 -15.29 7.96 17.80
CA THR A 54 -14.77 6.66 18.29
C THR A 54 -14.14 5.84 17.18
N ASN A 55 -14.64 5.94 15.94
CA ASN A 55 -14.06 5.30 14.77
C ASN A 55 -13.32 6.35 13.94
N LYS A 56 -11.99 6.25 13.92
CA LYS A 56 -11.13 7.17 13.17
C LYS A 56 -10.41 6.41 12.07
N LEU A 57 -10.52 6.90 10.85
CA LEU A 57 -9.66 6.44 9.77
C LEU A 57 -8.22 6.89 10.05
N VAL A 58 -7.32 5.94 10.28
CA VAL A 58 -5.93 6.25 10.64
C VAL A 58 -5.07 6.53 9.40
N ALA A 59 -5.23 5.73 8.34
CA ALA A 59 -4.49 5.84 7.09
C ALA A 59 -5.25 5.12 5.96
N ARG A 60 -4.90 5.41 4.70
CA ARG A 60 -5.21 4.53 3.57
C ARG A 60 -3.89 3.92 3.10
N VAL A 61 -3.81 2.60 3.15
CA VAL A 61 -2.56 1.87 2.90
C VAL A 61 -2.49 1.46 1.42
N PRO A 62 -1.39 1.75 0.70
CA PRO A 62 -1.19 1.25 -0.66
C PRO A 62 -1.24 -0.28 -0.71
N MET A 63 -1.78 -0.83 -1.80
CA MET A 63 -1.89 -2.30 -1.96
C MET A 63 -0.53 -3.00 -1.83
N THR A 64 0.54 -2.38 -2.31
CA THR A 64 1.90 -2.93 -2.23
C THR A 64 2.37 -3.09 -0.78
N VAL A 65 2.08 -2.13 0.09
CA VAL A 65 2.41 -2.20 1.52
C VAL A 65 1.57 -3.27 2.21
N TYR A 66 0.28 -3.37 1.88
CA TYR A 66 -0.57 -4.43 2.41
C TYR A 66 -0.07 -5.82 2.00
N GLU A 67 0.26 -6.03 0.72
CA GLU A 67 0.84 -7.29 0.25
C GLU A 67 2.16 -7.62 0.96
N GLN A 68 3.03 -6.63 1.14
CA GLN A 68 4.27 -6.78 1.91
C GLN A 68 3.99 -7.21 3.36
N SER A 69 3.04 -6.56 4.04
CA SER A 69 2.69 -6.89 5.42
C SER A 69 2.19 -8.32 5.59
N LEU A 70 1.49 -8.87 4.58
CA LEU A 70 1.05 -10.26 4.58
C LEU A 70 2.23 -11.23 4.39
N LEU A 71 3.15 -10.90 3.48
CA LEU A 71 4.32 -11.73 3.19
C LEU A 71 5.30 -11.76 4.37
N GLU A 72 5.51 -10.61 5.01
CA GLU A 72 6.41 -10.44 6.15
C GLU A 72 5.72 -10.73 7.49
N GLN A 73 4.43 -11.06 7.49
CA GLN A 73 3.62 -11.39 8.67
C GLN A 73 3.67 -10.29 9.75
N TRP A 74 3.48 -9.04 9.33
CA TRP A 74 3.55 -7.88 10.21
C TRP A 74 2.58 -8.01 11.39
N ASP A 75 3.09 -7.65 12.56
CA ASP A 75 2.29 -7.53 13.77
C ASP A 75 1.88 -6.06 14.03
N GLU A 76 1.29 -5.82 15.21
CA GLU A 76 0.88 -4.47 15.61
C GLU A 76 2.07 -3.49 15.71
N ALA A 77 3.25 -3.96 16.12
CA ALA A 77 4.43 -3.13 16.25
C ALA A 77 4.98 -2.72 14.87
N ASP A 78 4.97 -3.63 13.90
CA ASP A 78 5.35 -3.32 12.51
C ASP A 78 4.42 -2.28 11.89
N TRP A 79 3.11 -2.45 12.06
CA TRP A 79 2.14 -1.45 11.61
C TRP A 79 2.33 -0.10 12.30
N LYS A 80 2.55 -0.07 13.62
CA LYS A 80 2.84 1.17 14.34
C LYS A 80 4.13 1.83 13.85
N LYS A 81 5.16 1.03 13.53
CA LYS A 81 6.41 1.54 12.95
C LYS A 81 6.14 2.18 11.60
N TRP A 82 5.48 1.47 10.68
CA TRP A 82 5.14 2.00 9.36
C TRP A 82 4.27 3.26 9.44
N LEU A 83 3.23 3.23 10.28
CA LEU A 83 2.31 4.35 10.45
C LEU A 83 2.99 5.59 11.06
N ASN A 84 4.01 5.43 11.89
CA ASN A 84 4.69 6.56 12.53
C ASN A 84 5.97 7.00 11.81
N ASP A 85 6.32 6.36 10.69
CA ASP A 85 7.43 6.76 9.84
C ASP A 85 7.08 8.05 9.07
N PRO A 86 7.94 9.10 9.11
CA PRO A 86 7.71 10.34 8.39
C PRO A 86 7.61 10.16 6.87
N ASP A 87 8.28 9.15 6.29
CA ASP A 87 8.23 8.89 4.85
C ASP A 87 6.84 8.37 4.42
N ASN A 88 6.08 7.79 5.36
CA ASN A 88 4.71 7.32 5.14
C ASN A 88 3.65 8.35 5.52
N ALA A 89 4.05 9.57 5.92
CA ALA A 89 3.14 10.61 6.38
C ALA A 89 2.08 10.97 5.33
N ALA A 90 2.39 10.86 4.04
CA ALA A 90 1.45 11.10 2.94
C ALA A 90 0.23 10.14 2.94
N PHE A 91 0.36 8.95 3.53
CA PHE A 91 -0.70 7.94 3.54
C PHE A 91 -1.64 8.04 4.75
N ARG A 92 -1.25 8.83 5.75
CA ARG A 92 -1.97 8.95 7.02
C ARG A 92 -3.16 9.88 6.90
N VAL A 93 -4.23 9.61 7.64
CA VAL A 93 -5.36 10.52 7.83
C VAL A 93 -5.33 11.11 9.24
N TRP A 94 -4.99 10.30 10.24
CA TRP A 94 -4.86 10.77 11.62
C TRP A 94 -3.50 11.46 11.87
N PRO A 95 -3.48 12.71 12.37
CA PRO A 95 -2.24 13.46 12.57
C PRO A 95 -1.49 13.12 13.86
N GLY A 96 -2.14 12.46 14.84
CA GLY A 96 -1.52 12.10 16.12
C GLY A 96 -0.79 10.75 16.05
N ARG A 97 0.10 10.45 16.99
CA ARG A 97 0.80 9.15 17.03
C ARG A 97 -0.18 7.97 17.16
N VAL A 98 0.14 6.85 16.51
CA VAL A 98 -0.56 5.56 16.61
C VAL A 98 0.20 4.64 17.55
#